data_AF-A0A3B7PRI9-F1
#
_entry.id   AF-A0A3B7PRI9-F1
#
_cell.length_a   1.000
_cell.length_b   1.000
_cell.length_c   1.000
_cell.angle_alpha   90.00
_cell.angle_beta   90.00
_cell.angle_gamma   90.00
#
_symmetry.space_group_name_H-M   'P 1'
#
loop_
_entity.id
_entity.type
_entity.pdbx_description
1 polymer ?
#
loop_
_entity_poly.entity_id
_entity_poly.type
_entity_poly.pdbx_seq_one_letter_code
_entity_poly.pdbx_strand_id
1 'polypeptide(L)'
;MNIKNLLCIAALTLSGFSFAETAPAEAAPSMENNGLKHFHNVRVSMQRMLRSADGQYFLDLYAGIWNPHGTLKDLKNQKSIAFKGIQKGDQLNLKSVSVDSMDETATQYALEGKLNANTGQMPSLLTSADKAVNAEIAFEPAFKAADKPVIVFKFYGLDGEQQPYGKALKRVDIINKNNNAVMQSLTGFTAFAGSIGFLDINFDGYYDVVLADTSENRKVEDKRFIYWMYNPKTQQFQRSPQLEKITGFPALQGENQQIDFGGGQLYQVQNGLLNRMPQGE
;
A
#
# COMPACT_ATOMS: atom_id res chain seq x y z
N MET A 1 -32.44 -42.09 -74.26
CA MET A 1 -31.54 -41.01 -74.71
C MET A 1 -31.07 -40.22 -73.49
N ASN A 2 -29.75 -40.20 -73.24
CA ASN A 2 -28.92 -39.30 -72.39
C ASN A 2 -29.35 -39.00 -70.93
N ILE A 3 -28.67 -39.51 -69.88
CA ILE A 3 -27.35 -39.13 -69.31
C ILE A 3 -27.23 -37.62 -68.94
N LYS A 4 -27.18 -37.30 -67.62
CA LYS A 4 -26.01 -36.73 -66.92
C LYS A 4 -26.27 -36.45 -65.41
N ASN A 5 -25.38 -37.04 -64.59
CA ASN A 5 -24.83 -36.70 -63.26
C ASN A 5 -25.04 -35.24 -62.75
N LEU A 6 -25.03 -34.95 -61.44
CA LEU A 6 -23.84 -35.06 -60.56
C LEU A 6 -24.17 -34.92 -59.06
N LEU A 7 -23.29 -35.56 -58.26
CA LEU A 7 -23.19 -35.56 -56.81
C LEU A 7 -22.87 -34.17 -56.20
N CYS A 8 -23.30 -33.97 -54.96
CA CYS A 8 -22.51 -33.29 -53.93
C CYS A 8 -22.81 -33.89 -52.54
N ILE A 9 -21.84 -34.63 -52.00
CA ILE A 9 -21.80 -35.11 -50.62
C ILE A 9 -21.19 -34.00 -49.78
N ALA A 10 -21.95 -33.41 -48.85
CA ALA A 10 -21.40 -32.58 -47.79
C ALA A 10 -21.27 -33.43 -46.52
N ALA A 11 -20.04 -33.72 -46.12
CA ALA A 11 -19.72 -34.33 -44.84
C ALA A 11 -19.89 -33.29 -43.72
N LEU A 12 -20.86 -33.47 -42.84
CA LEU A 12 -20.94 -32.77 -41.57
C LEU A 12 -20.13 -33.57 -40.54
N THR A 13 -18.93 -33.10 -40.22
CA THR A 13 -18.15 -33.64 -39.11
C THR A 13 -18.79 -33.22 -37.79
N LEU A 14 -19.37 -34.17 -37.09
CA LEU A 14 -19.73 -34.10 -35.67
C LEU A 14 -18.43 -34.08 -34.84
N SER A 15 -18.03 -32.92 -34.34
CA SER A 15 -17.06 -32.84 -33.25
C SER A 15 -17.77 -33.18 -31.93
N GLY A 16 -17.37 -34.30 -31.34
CA GLY A 16 -17.93 -34.81 -30.10
C GLY A 16 -17.76 -33.83 -28.94
N PHE A 17 -18.85 -33.66 -28.19
CA PHE A 17 -18.81 -33.10 -26.85
C PHE A 17 -18.01 -34.06 -25.95
N SER A 18 -16.75 -33.75 -25.70
CA SER A 18 -16.06 -34.28 -24.52
C SER A 18 -16.50 -33.43 -23.34
N PHE A 19 -17.34 -34.02 -22.48
CA PHE A 19 -17.57 -33.47 -21.15
C PHE A 19 -16.26 -33.57 -20.39
N ALA A 20 -15.66 -32.42 -20.07
CA ALA A 20 -14.58 -32.37 -19.11
C ALA A 20 -15.15 -32.81 -17.75
N GLU A 21 -14.61 -33.92 -17.27
CA GLU A 21 -14.78 -34.45 -15.93
C GLU A 21 -14.55 -33.32 -14.91
N THR A 22 -15.53 -33.08 -14.04
CA THR A 22 -15.39 -32.13 -12.93
C THR A 22 -14.30 -32.64 -11.99
N ALA A 23 -13.08 -32.15 -12.19
CA ALA A 23 -12.01 -32.30 -11.22
C ALA A 23 -12.48 -31.72 -9.87
N PRO A 24 -12.29 -32.43 -8.75
CA PRO A 24 -12.51 -31.84 -7.44
C PRO A 24 -11.61 -30.60 -7.33
N ALA A 25 -12.15 -29.51 -6.77
CA ALA A 25 -11.43 -28.27 -6.54
C ALA A 25 -10.06 -28.59 -5.90
N GLU A 26 -9.00 -28.44 -6.69
CA GLU A 26 -7.64 -28.55 -6.19
C GLU A 26 -7.50 -27.52 -5.08
N ALA A 27 -7.28 -28.02 -3.86
CA ALA A 27 -6.76 -27.19 -2.79
C ALA A 27 -5.51 -26.50 -3.34
N ALA A 28 -5.42 -25.19 -3.13
CA ALA A 28 -4.28 -24.37 -3.53
C ALA A 28 -2.97 -25.14 -3.23
N PRO A 29 -2.00 -25.17 -4.17
CA PRO A 29 -0.79 -25.96 -4.00
C PRO A 29 -0.17 -25.60 -2.66
N SER A 30 -0.02 -26.60 -1.79
CA SER A 30 0.72 -26.46 -0.55
C SER A 30 2.18 -26.24 -0.94
N MET A 31 2.56 -24.97 -1.10
CA MET A 31 3.94 -24.57 -1.31
C MET A 31 4.73 -25.08 -0.12
N GLU A 32 5.55 -26.12 -0.34
CA GLU A 32 6.52 -26.55 0.66
C GLU A 32 7.26 -25.31 1.13
N ASN A 33 7.32 -25.13 2.44
CA ASN A 33 7.80 -23.87 3.00
C ASN A 33 9.31 -23.68 2.78
N ASN A 34 10.01 -24.53 2.02
CA ASN A 34 11.45 -24.48 1.72
C ASN A 34 12.32 -24.07 2.92
N GLY A 35 11.98 -24.56 4.12
CA GLY A 35 12.66 -24.20 5.38
C GLY A 35 12.39 -22.79 5.92
N LEU A 36 11.56 -21.98 5.27
CA LEU A 36 11.13 -20.67 5.73
C LEU A 36 10.20 -20.79 6.95
N LYS A 37 10.46 -19.95 7.94
CA LYS A 37 9.67 -19.83 9.17
C LYS A 37 8.65 -18.71 9.02
N HIS A 38 7.48 -18.91 9.60
CA HIS A 38 6.47 -17.86 9.68
C HIS A 38 6.89 -16.77 10.70
N PHE A 39 6.76 -15.51 10.33
CA PHE A 39 7.05 -14.37 11.19
C PHE A 39 5.76 -13.66 11.61
N HIS A 40 5.54 -13.56 12.92
CA HIS A 40 4.33 -12.96 13.50
C HIS A 40 4.46 -11.46 13.81
N ASN A 41 5.68 -10.95 13.93
CA ASN A 41 5.95 -9.60 14.46
C ASN A 41 6.48 -8.64 13.38
N VAL A 42 6.07 -8.82 12.13
CA VAL A 42 6.39 -7.89 11.05
C VAL A 42 5.36 -6.76 11.05
N ARG A 43 5.80 -5.52 11.30
CA ARG A 43 4.90 -4.37 11.30
C ARG A 43 4.52 -3.96 9.89
N VAL A 44 3.23 -3.76 9.63
CA VAL A 44 2.75 -3.13 8.39
C VAL A 44 2.57 -1.64 8.65
N SER A 45 3.50 -0.83 8.18
CA SER A 45 3.40 0.63 8.25
C SER A 45 2.55 1.13 7.08
N MET A 46 1.28 1.41 7.35
CA MET A 46 0.33 1.86 6.35
C MET A 46 0.18 3.39 6.37
N GLN A 47 0.41 4.02 5.23
CA GLN A 47 0.20 5.46 5.03
C GLN A 47 -1.16 5.68 4.36
N ARG A 48 -1.99 6.56 4.92
CA ARG A 48 -3.29 6.93 4.38
C ARG A 48 -3.30 8.40 4.05
N MET A 49 -3.46 8.70 2.77
CA MET A 49 -3.71 10.05 2.29
C MET A 49 -5.21 10.27 2.18
N LEU A 50 -5.73 11.19 2.98
CA LEU A 50 -7.14 11.47 3.12
C LEU A 50 -7.43 12.93 2.77
N ARG A 51 -8.60 13.20 2.19
CA ARG A 51 -9.05 14.54 1.83
C ARG A 51 -10.47 14.77 2.35
N SER A 52 -10.76 15.97 2.81
CA SER A 52 -12.13 16.36 3.16
C SER A 52 -12.99 16.49 1.90
N ALA A 53 -14.29 16.25 2.03
CA ALA A 53 -15.23 16.33 0.92
C ALA A 53 -15.26 17.71 0.21
N ASP A 54 -15.00 18.78 0.96
CA ASP A 54 -14.91 20.16 0.45
C ASP A 54 -13.51 20.52 -0.12
N GLY A 55 -12.54 19.61 -0.01
CA GLY A 55 -11.17 19.80 -0.48
C GLY A 55 -10.31 20.76 0.36
N GLN A 56 -10.82 21.31 1.47
CA GLN A 56 -10.04 22.23 2.31
C GLN A 56 -8.90 21.53 3.06
N TYR A 57 -9.14 20.31 3.54
CA TYR A 57 -8.21 19.58 4.40
C TYR A 57 -7.61 18.39 3.69
N PHE A 58 -6.29 18.24 3.82
CA PHE A 58 -5.55 17.05 3.42
C PHE A 58 -4.84 16.46 4.63
N LEU A 59 -5.10 15.20 4.94
CA LEU A 59 -4.52 14.48 6.07
C LEU A 59 -3.64 13.35 5.55
N ASP A 60 -2.34 13.44 5.80
CA ASP A 60 -1.41 12.34 5.63
C ASP A 60 -1.25 11.62 6.98
N LEU A 61 -1.68 10.36 7.07
CA LEU A 61 -1.84 9.63 8.32
C LEU A 61 -1.19 8.25 8.27
N TYR A 62 -0.28 7.99 9.20
CA TYR A 62 0.21 6.66 9.52
C TYR A 62 -0.63 6.05 10.64
N ALA A 63 -1.35 4.97 10.32
CA ALA A 63 -2.28 4.29 11.23
C ALA A 63 -2.06 2.76 11.22
N GLY A 64 -2.65 2.05 12.18
CA GLY A 64 -2.44 0.60 12.35
C GLY A 64 -1.07 0.24 12.94
N ILE A 65 -0.35 1.24 13.47
CA ILE A 65 0.94 1.10 14.13
C ILE A 65 0.86 1.62 15.57
N TRP A 66 1.84 1.26 16.40
CA TRP A 66 2.03 1.93 17.68
C TRP A 66 2.35 3.41 17.44
N ASN A 67 1.75 4.30 18.24
CA ASN A 67 1.87 5.76 18.08
C ASN A 67 1.52 6.26 16.66
N PRO A 68 0.25 6.11 16.21
CA PRO A 68 -0.21 6.73 14.97
C PRO A 68 0.11 8.22 14.96
N HIS A 69 0.43 8.72 13.78
CA HIS A 69 0.87 10.10 13.58
C HIS A 69 0.54 10.55 12.17
N GLY A 70 0.48 11.86 11.98
CA GLY A 70 0.16 12.41 10.67
C GLY A 70 0.27 13.91 10.63
N THR A 71 0.07 14.48 9.45
CA THR A 71 0.05 15.92 9.23
C THR A 71 -1.27 16.29 8.56
N LEU A 72 -2.01 17.19 9.21
CA LEU A 72 -3.18 17.83 8.63
C LEU A 72 -2.75 19.15 7.98
N LYS A 73 -3.01 19.29 6.69
CA LYS A 73 -2.82 20.52 5.91
C LYS A 73 -4.18 21.16 5.69
N ASP A 74 -4.37 22.37 6.20
CA ASP A 74 -5.45 23.28 5.80
C ASP A 74 -4.98 24.05 4.57
N LEU A 75 -5.43 23.62 3.40
CA LEU A 75 -5.02 24.14 2.11
C LEU A 75 -5.59 25.54 1.86
N LYS A 76 -6.71 25.89 2.50
CA LYS A 76 -7.31 27.23 2.38
C LYS A 76 -6.51 28.26 3.16
N ASN A 77 -6.14 27.93 4.39
CA ASN A 77 -5.43 28.84 5.28
C ASN A 77 -3.90 28.66 5.27
N GLN A 78 -3.38 27.75 4.42
CA GLN A 78 -1.95 27.47 4.27
C GLN A 78 -1.27 27.12 5.60
N LYS A 79 -1.93 26.24 6.38
CA LYS A 79 -1.49 25.83 7.72
C LYS A 79 -1.27 24.33 7.78
N SER A 80 -0.23 23.91 8.48
CA SER A 80 0.04 22.50 8.74
C SER A 80 0.06 22.23 10.24
N ILE A 81 -0.54 21.11 10.65
CA ILE A 81 -0.59 20.66 12.05
C ILE A 81 -0.10 19.23 12.10
N ALA A 82 1.01 19.01 12.80
CA ALA A 82 1.55 17.68 13.07
C ALA A 82 0.85 17.06 14.27
N PHE A 83 0.50 15.79 14.15
CA PHE A 83 -0.29 15.03 15.12
C PHE A 83 0.41 13.73 15.52
N LYS A 84 0.26 13.34 16.79
CA LYS A 84 0.57 12.00 17.30
C LYS A 84 -0.51 11.55 18.27
N GLY A 85 -0.69 10.25 18.46
CA GLY A 85 -1.61 9.77 19.49
C GLY A 85 -1.76 8.27 19.54
N ILE A 86 -2.98 7.81 19.75
CA ILE A 86 -3.30 6.40 19.96
C ILE A 86 -4.44 5.93 19.04
N GLN A 87 -4.45 4.63 18.77
CA GLN A 87 -5.51 3.96 18.04
C GLN A 87 -6.05 2.76 18.83
N LYS A 88 -7.37 2.67 18.97
CA LYS A 88 -8.07 1.50 19.54
C LYS A 88 -9.15 1.04 18.58
N GLY A 89 -8.90 -0.06 17.88
CA GLY A 89 -9.76 -0.48 16.77
C GLY A 89 -9.82 0.59 15.68
N ASP A 90 -11.02 1.05 15.35
CA ASP A 90 -11.22 2.11 14.36
C ASP A 90 -11.09 3.53 14.97
N GLN A 91 -11.07 3.66 16.29
CA GLN A 91 -10.99 4.97 16.95
C GLN A 91 -9.54 5.47 16.97
N LEU A 92 -9.32 6.67 16.45
CA LEU A 92 -8.08 7.45 16.53
C LEU A 92 -8.29 8.66 17.42
N ASN A 93 -7.36 8.90 18.32
CA ASN A 93 -7.30 10.12 19.13
C ASN A 93 -5.89 10.69 19.00
N LEU A 94 -5.78 11.82 18.30
CA LEU A 94 -4.51 12.46 17.98
C LEU A 94 -4.43 13.86 18.60
N LYS A 95 -3.25 14.23 19.06
CA LYS A 95 -2.94 15.54 19.66
C LYS A 95 -1.81 16.20 18.88
N SER A 96 -1.90 17.52 18.73
CA SER A 96 -0.88 18.29 18.05
C SER A 96 0.43 18.24 18.82
N VAL A 97 1.53 18.08 18.10
CA VAL A 97 2.90 18.13 18.65
C VAL A 97 3.66 19.29 18.02
N SER A 98 4.63 19.85 18.76
CA SER A 98 5.57 20.79 18.17
C SER A 98 6.39 20.10 17.08
N VAL A 99 6.54 20.75 15.91
CA VAL A 99 7.31 20.23 14.78
C VAL A 99 8.80 20.14 15.12
N ASP A 100 9.30 21.03 15.99
CA ASP A 100 10.72 21.16 16.30
C ASP A 100 11.20 20.26 17.45
N SER A 101 10.32 19.86 18.38
CA SER A 101 10.69 19.05 19.54
C SER A 101 9.96 17.72 19.64
N MET A 102 8.87 17.52 18.88
CA MET A 102 7.94 16.38 19.07
C MET A 102 7.45 16.20 20.52
N ASP A 103 7.68 17.19 21.39
CA ASP A 103 7.20 17.24 22.76
C ASP A 103 5.76 17.73 22.79
N GLU A 104 5.00 17.26 23.78
CA GLU A 104 3.60 17.65 24.03
C GLU A 104 3.48 19.04 24.69
N THR A 105 4.44 19.95 24.48
CA THR A 105 4.45 21.27 25.12
C THR A 105 3.36 22.15 24.52
N ALA A 106 2.21 22.12 25.20
CA ALA A 106 0.93 22.76 24.87
C ALA A 106 0.24 22.21 23.61
N THR A 107 -0.46 21.07 23.73
CA THR A 107 -1.41 20.60 22.72
C THR A 107 -2.42 21.70 22.37
N GLN A 108 -2.31 22.27 21.17
CA GLN A 108 -3.20 23.33 20.66
C GLN A 108 -4.39 22.76 19.89
N TYR A 109 -4.23 21.57 19.31
CA TYR A 109 -5.27 20.92 18.53
C TYR A 109 -5.40 19.45 18.92
N ALA A 110 -6.61 18.92 18.86
CA ALA A 110 -6.87 17.48 18.89
C ALA A 110 -7.73 17.08 17.69
N LEU A 111 -7.41 15.93 17.10
CA LEU A 111 -8.15 15.32 16.02
C LEU A 111 -8.61 13.94 16.48
N GLU A 112 -9.92 13.81 16.70
CA GLU A 112 -10.56 12.53 16.97
C GLU A 112 -11.23 12.04 15.70
N GLY A 113 -11.13 10.75 15.40
CA GLY A 113 -11.83 10.22 14.24
C GLY A 113 -11.99 8.72 14.25
N LYS A 114 -12.95 8.23 13.45
CA LYS A 114 -13.26 6.81 13.32
C LYS A 114 -12.83 6.31 11.96
N LEU A 115 -11.61 5.79 11.86
CA LEU A 115 -11.02 5.33 10.62
C LEU A 115 -11.51 3.93 10.26
N ASN A 116 -12.27 3.81 9.17
CA ASN A 116 -12.58 2.52 8.59
C ASN A 116 -11.37 2.01 7.79
N ALA A 117 -10.73 0.94 8.28
CA ALA A 117 -9.53 0.41 7.63
C ALA A 117 -9.80 -0.13 6.21
N ASN A 118 -11.01 -0.57 5.89
CA ASN A 118 -11.33 -1.14 4.58
C ASN A 118 -11.65 -0.03 3.57
N THR A 119 -12.47 0.95 3.93
CA THR A 119 -12.93 2.01 3.01
C THR A 119 -12.03 3.25 3.01
N GLY A 120 -11.28 3.47 4.10
CA GLY A 120 -10.50 4.69 4.32
C GLY A 120 -11.33 5.93 4.66
N GLN A 121 -12.65 5.79 4.81
CA GLN A 121 -13.49 6.87 5.35
C GLN A 121 -13.16 7.12 6.81
N MET A 122 -13.12 8.38 7.20
CA MET A 122 -12.81 8.79 8.57
C MET A 122 -13.59 10.05 8.95
N PRO A 123 -14.85 9.93 9.41
CA PRO A 123 -15.51 11.04 10.09
C PRO A 123 -14.67 11.43 11.30
N SER A 124 -14.41 12.73 11.42
CA SER A 124 -13.49 13.28 12.40
C SER A 124 -14.00 14.59 13.00
N LEU A 125 -13.51 14.91 14.19
CA LEU A 125 -13.71 16.17 14.88
C LEU A 125 -12.33 16.79 15.17
N LEU A 126 -12.05 17.93 14.54
CA LEU A 126 -10.93 18.78 14.88
C LEU A 126 -11.36 19.73 15.99
N THR A 127 -10.57 19.84 17.06
CA THR A 127 -10.83 20.73 18.18
C THR A 127 -9.61 21.57 18.53
N SER A 128 -9.85 22.77 19.06
CA SER A 128 -8.85 23.66 19.65
C SER A 128 -9.44 24.41 20.85
N ALA A 129 -8.58 25.12 21.60
CA ALA A 129 -9.03 26.05 22.63
C ALA A 129 -9.84 27.22 22.02
N ASP A 130 -9.50 27.63 20.80
CA ASP A 130 -10.33 28.53 20.01
C ASP A 130 -11.46 27.73 19.32
N LYS A 131 -12.68 27.90 19.83
CA LYS A 131 -13.87 27.21 19.32
C LYS A 131 -14.18 27.53 17.86
N ALA A 132 -13.71 28.65 17.33
CA ALA A 132 -13.90 29.00 15.92
C ALA A 132 -13.15 28.05 14.97
N VAL A 133 -12.15 27.32 15.47
CA VAL A 133 -11.37 26.32 14.72
C VAL A 133 -11.98 24.93 14.79
N ASN A 134 -12.96 24.70 15.67
CA ASN A 134 -13.60 23.39 15.79
C ASN A 134 -14.35 23.06 14.49
N ALA A 135 -14.10 21.89 13.94
CA ALA A 135 -14.66 21.47 12.67
C ALA A 135 -14.97 19.98 12.67
N GLU A 136 -16.17 19.63 12.20
CA GLU A 136 -16.46 18.27 11.77
C GLU A 136 -15.92 18.08 10.35
N ILE A 137 -15.08 17.06 10.17
CA ILE A 137 -14.42 16.80 8.89
C ILE A 137 -14.73 15.37 8.48
N ALA A 138 -15.44 15.22 7.35
CA ALA A 138 -15.64 13.94 6.71
C ALA A 138 -14.49 13.67 5.74
N PHE A 139 -13.50 12.88 6.18
CA PHE A 139 -12.40 12.46 5.32
C PHE A 139 -12.78 11.24 4.47
N GLU A 140 -12.31 11.25 3.23
CA GLU A 140 -12.32 10.12 2.30
C GLU A 140 -10.91 9.91 1.71
N PRO A 141 -10.61 8.75 1.10
CA PRO A 141 -9.35 8.56 0.39
C PRO A 141 -9.10 9.67 -0.64
N ALA A 142 -7.92 10.30 -0.58
CA ALA A 142 -7.55 11.36 -1.52
C ALA A 142 -7.48 10.86 -2.98
N PHE A 143 -7.16 9.57 -3.16
CA PHE A 143 -7.10 8.87 -4.43
C PHE A 143 -8.07 7.70 -4.39
N LYS A 144 -9.03 7.70 -5.31
CA LYS A 144 -10.16 6.75 -5.31
C LYS A 144 -9.85 5.58 -6.23
N ALA A 145 -9.93 4.37 -5.66
CA ALA A 145 -9.91 3.12 -6.40
C ALA A 145 -11.33 2.52 -6.46
N ALA A 146 -11.70 1.95 -7.61
CA ALA A 146 -13.02 1.37 -7.81
C ALA A 146 -13.22 0.05 -7.05
N ASP A 147 -12.19 -0.80 -7.00
CA ASP A 147 -12.25 -2.12 -6.37
C ASP A 147 -10.98 -2.40 -5.58
N LYS A 148 -10.90 -1.79 -4.40
CA LYS A 148 -9.71 -1.94 -3.54
C LYS A 148 -9.72 -3.31 -2.86
N PRO A 149 -8.68 -4.14 -3.05
CA PRO A 149 -8.63 -5.44 -2.42
C PRO A 149 -8.48 -5.28 -0.90
N VAL A 150 -9.27 -6.03 -0.14
CA VAL A 150 -9.14 -6.11 1.32
C VAL A 150 -8.19 -7.26 1.63
N ILE A 151 -6.95 -6.92 2.01
CA ILE A 151 -5.85 -7.89 2.11
C ILE A 151 -5.31 -8.04 3.54
N VAL A 152 -4.73 -9.21 3.79
CA VAL A 152 -3.92 -9.52 4.98
C VAL A 152 -2.58 -10.10 4.50
N PHE A 153 -1.51 -9.78 5.20
CA PHE A 153 -0.18 -10.28 4.90
C PHE A 153 0.21 -11.41 5.85
N LYS A 154 0.83 -12.48 5.31
CA LYS A 154 1.62 -13.44 6.09
C LYS A 154 3.07 -13.38 5.65
N PHE A 155 3.97 -13.45 6.61
CA PHE A 155 5.39 -13.20 6.41
C PHE A 155 6.19 -14.46 6.66
N TYR A 156 7.16 -14.74 5.79
CA TYR A 156 8.03 -15.90 5.94
C TYR A 156 9.47 -15.54 5.63
N GLY A 157 10.39 -16.15 6.37
CA GLY A 157 11.80 -15.81 6.27
C GLY A 157 12.73 -16.81 6.93
N LEU A 158 14.00 -16.44 6.99
CA LEU A 158 15.06 -17.19 7.67
C LEU A 158 15.49 -16.43 8.91
N ASP A 159 15.85 -17.15 9.97
CA ASP A 159 16.44 -16.62 11.19
C ASP A 159 17.85 -17.16 11.40
N GLY A 160 18.66 -16.44 12.17
CA GLY A 160 20.01 -16.84 12.55
C GLY A 160 21.06 -15.76 12.27
N GLU A 161 22.23 -15.90 12.88
CA GLU A 161 23.34 -14.92 12.84
C GLU A 161 23.87 -14.63 11.43
N GLN A 162 23.65 -15.57 10.50
CA GLN A 162 24.02 -15.43 9.09
C GLN A 162 23.08 -14.50 8.31
N GLN A 163 21.95 -14.09 8.89
CA GLN A 163 21.00 -13.17 8.25
C GLN A 163 21.25 -11.73 8.70
N PRO A 164 21.04 -10.74 7.80
CA PRO A 164 21.01 -9.33 8.19
C PRO A 164 20.07 -9.11 9.36
N TYR A 165 20.53 -8.41 10.41
CA TYR A 165 19.75 -8.14 11.63
C TYR A 165 19.23 -9.41 12.34
N GLY A 166 19.87 -10.56 12.12
CA GLY A 166 19.49 -11.85 12.70
C GLY A 166 18.23 -12.51 12.12
N LYS A 167 17.51 -11.81 11.22
CA LYS A 167 16.28 -12.28 10.55
C LYS A 167 16.10 -11.62 9.20
N ALA A 168 15.87 -12.42 8.17
CA ALA A 168 15.60 -11.94 6.81
C ALA A 168 14.24 -12.39 6.31
N LEU A 169 13.44 -11.45 5.81
CA LEU A 169 12.19 -11.71 5.10
C LEU A 169 12.50 -12.20 3.68
N LYS A 170 11.83 -13.30 3.28
CA LYS A 170 12.05 -13.95 1.97
C LYS A 170 10.77 -14.14 1.17
N ARG A 171 9.60 -14.17 1.85
CA ARG A 171 8.29 -14.28 1.22
C ARG A 171 7.25 -13.45 1.97
N VAL A 172 6.38 -12.80 1.20
CA VAL A 172 5.13 -12.21 1.70
C VAL A 172 3.97 -12.87 0.95
N ASP A 173 3.10 -13.58 1.67
CA ASP A 173 1.83 -14.03 1.10
C ASP A 173 0.79 -12.94 1.31
N ILE A 174 0.11 -12.59 0.23
CA ILE A 174 -1.03 -11.67 0.20
C ILE A 174 -2.29 -12.51 0.20
N ILE A 175 -3.14 -12.29 1.18
CA ILE A 175 -4.34 -13.09 1.43
C ILE A 175 -5.54 -12.19 1.26
N ASN A 176 -6.53 -12.65 0.49
CA ASN A 176 -7.82 -11.99 0.40
C ASN A 176 -8.57 -12.21 1.72
N LYS A 177 -8.89 -11.12 2.42
CA LYS A 177 -9.54 -11.17 3.74
C LYS A 177 -10.97 -11.73 3.68
N ASN A 178 -11.64 -11.63 2.54
CA ASN A 178 -13.04 -12.03 2.40
C ASN A 178 -13.21 -13.54 2.30
N ASN A 179 -12.24 -14.25 1.71
CA ASN A 179 -12.31 -15.70 1.49
C ASN A 179 -11.10 -16.48 2.03
N ASN A 180 -10.13 -15.79 2.64
CA ASN A 180 -8.87 -16.35 3.18
C ASN A 180 -7.97 -17.06 2.15
N ALA A 181 -8.23 -16.90 0.85
CA ALA A 181 -7.39 -17.46 -0.19
C ALA A 181 -6.11 -16.63 -0.37
N VAL A 182 -4.99 -17.31 -0.64
CA VAL A 182 -3.75 -16.64 -1.06
C VAL A 182 -3.95 -16.09 -2.46
N MET A 183 -3.92 -14.77 -2.61
CA MET A 183 -3.99 -14.08 -3.90
C MET A 183 -2.68 -14.18 -4.66
N GLN A 184 -1.56 -14.00 -3.93
CA GLN A 184 -0.23 -13.97 -4.51
C GLN A 184 0.82 -14.19 -3.41
N SER A 185 1.94 -14.81 -3.77
CA SER A 185 3.14 -14.87 -2.94
C SER A 185 4.27 -14.08 -3.59
N LEU A 186 4.72 -13.03 -2.92
CA LEU A 186 5.87 -12.23 -3.34
C LEU A 186 7.14 -12.95 -2.89
N THR A 187 8.04 -13.25 -3.82
CA THR A 187 9.32 -13.96 -3.56
C THR A 187 10.46 -13.35 -4.39
N GLY A 188 11.67 -13.93 -4.34
CA GLY A 188 12.82 -13.46 -5.12
C GLY A 188 13.49 -12.20 -4.54
N PHE A 189 13.39 -12.01 -3.23
CA PHE A 189 14.01 -10.90 -2.52
C PHE A 189 14.64 -11.34 -1.18
N THR A 190 15.45 -10.46 -0.61
CA THR A 190 15.90 -10.51 0.78
C THR A 190 15.66 -9.16 1.40
N ALA A 191 14.78 -9.09 2.40
CA ALA A 191 14.36 -7.82 2.99
C ALA A 191 14.43 -7.84 4.51
N PHE A 192 14.42 -6.65 5.10
CA PHE A 192 14.31 -6.47 6.54
C PHE A 192 13.02 -7.10 7.09
N ALA A 193 13.15 -7.93 8.12
CA ALA A 193 12.02 -8.66 8.71
C ALA A 193 11.24 -7.89 9.78
N GLY A 194 11.61 -6.65 10.12
CA GLY A 194 10.92 -5.89 11.17
C GLY A 194 9.68 -5.13 10.69
N SER A 195 9.63 -4.71 9.42
CA SER A 195 8.49 -3.97 8.88
C SER A 195 8.43 -3.94 7.37
N ILE A 196 7.23 -3.68 6.84
CA ILE A 196 6.97 -3.32 5.45
C ILE A 196 6.25 -1.97 5.37
N GLY A 197 6.41 -1.26 4.26
CA GLY A 197 5.56 -0.13 3.88
C GLY A 197 4.35 -0.62 3.07
N PHE A 198 3.19 -0.02 3.32
CA PHE A 198 1.98 -0.21 2.52
C PHE A 198 1.38 1.16 2.18
N LEU A 199 1.65 1.66 0.97
CA LEU A 199 1.40 3.04 0.57
C LEU A 199 1.04 3.12 -0.92
N ASP A 200 0.22 4.10 -1.29
CA ASP A 200 -0.16 4.39 -2.68
C ASP A 200 0.89 5.30 -3.32
N ILE A 201 1.91 4.72 -3.95
CA ILE A 201 3.11 5.45 -4.41
C ILE A 201 2.80 6.30 -5.64
N ASN A 202 2.00 5.76 -6.56
CA ASN A 202 1.70 6.37 -7.84
C ASN A 202 0.36 7.14 -7.83
N PHE A 203 -0.25 7.30 -6.66
CA PHE A 203 -1.48 8.08 -6.43
C PHE A 203 -2.68 7.58 -7.25
N ASP A 204 -2.78 6.27 -7.47
CA ASP A 204 -3.83 5.65 -8.27
C ASP A 204 -4.98 5.07 -7.40
N GLY A 205 -4.87 5.21 -6.07
CA GLY A 205 -5.82 4.72 -5.08
C GLY A 205 -5.58 3.27 -4.64
N TYR A 206 -4.69 2.53 -5.31
CA TYR A 206 -4.26 1.20 -4.92
C TYR A 206 -2.98 1.28 -4.09
N TYR A 207 -2.83 0.38 -3.12
CA TYR A 207 -1.70 0.45 -2.21
C TYR A 207 -0.65 -0.56 -2.65
N ASP A 208 0.59 -0.11 -2.66
CA ASP A 208 1.78 -0.84 -3.05
C ASP A 208 2.53 -1.35 -1.83
N VAL A 209 3.34 -2.39 -2.01
CA VAL A 209 4.19 -2.96 -0.96
C VAL A 209 5.63 -2.49 -1.15
N VAL A 210 6.20 -1.92 -0.08
CA VAL A 210 7.60 -1.46 -0.05
C VAL A 210 8.37 -2.24 1.00
N LEU A 211 9.48 -2.86 0.59
CA LEU A 211 10.33 -3.67 1.47
C LEU A 211 11.72 -3.04 1.55
N ALA A 212 12.29 -2.89 2.75
CA ALA A 212 13.68 -2.45 2.87
C ALA A 212 14.62 -3.58 2.41
N ASP A 213 15.43 -3.33 1.39
CA ASP A 213 16.31 -4.30 0.77
C ASP A 213 17.54 -4.55 1.64
N THR A 214 17.76 -5.80 2.00
CA THR A 214 18.95 -6.25 2.74
C THR A 214 19.69 -7.35 1.98
N SER A 215 19.46 -7.50 0.68
CA SER A 215 20.26 -8.36 -0.19
C SER A 215 21.68 -7.81 -0.33
N GLU A 216 22.63 -8.68 -0.72
CA GLU A 216 24.03 -8.28 -0.96
C GLU A 216 24.68 -7.54 0.23
N ASN A 217 24.31 -7.90 1.46
CA ASN A 217 24.78 -7.27 2.70
C ASN A 217 24.42 -5.79 2.85
N ARG A 218 23.43 -5.29 2.10
CA ARG A 218 22.86 -3.95 2.29
C ARG A 218 22.24 -3.82 3.68
N LYS A 219 22.38 -2.61 4.22
CA LYS A 219 21.81 -2.19 5.49
C LYS A 219 20.57 -1.34 5.25
N VAL A 220 19.62 -1.35 6.18
CA VAL A 220 18.42 -0.50 6.14
C VAL A 220 18.80 0.98 6.02
N GLU A 221 19.91 1.37 6.63
CA GLU A 221 20.49 2.71 6.59
C GLU A 221 20.91 3.14 5.17
N ASP A 222 21.15 2.18 4.26
CA ASP A 222 21.48 2.46 2.85
C ASP A 222 20.25 2.95 2.06
N LYS A 223 19.05 2.91 2.67
CA LYS A 223 17.78 3.39 2.10
C LYS A 223 17.51 2.81 0.71
N ARG A 224 17.75 1.51 0.55
CA ARG A 224 17.40 0.73 -0.65
C ARG A 224 16.11 -0.02 -0.40
N PHE A 225 15.21 0.02 -1.39
CA PHE A 225 13.87 -0.53 -1.24
C PHE A 225 13.46 -1.33 -2.47
N ILE A 226 12.65 -2.36 -2.24
CA ILE A 226 12.00 -3.20 -3.25
C ILE A 226 10.54 -2.78 -3.32
N TYR A 227 10.07 -2.52 -4.52
CA TYR A 227 8.74 -1.97 -4.78
C TYR A 227 7.89 -2.99 -5.51
N TRP A 228 6.75 -3.32 -4.94
CA TRP A 228 5.73 -4.18 -5.53
C TRP A 228 4.47 -3.35 -5.74
N MET A 229 4.25 -2.95 -6.99
CA MET A 229 3.18 -2.05 -7.41
C MET A 229 1.90 -2.83 -7.70
N TYR A 230 0.77 -2.44 -7.14
CA TYR A 230 -0.48 -3.12 -7.43
C TYR A 230 -0.98 -2.76 -8.84
N ASN A 231 -1.19 -3.76 -9.69
CA ASN A 231 -1.78 -3.56 -11.00
C ASN A 231 -3.26 -3.95 -10.97
N PRO A 232 -4.20 -2.99 -11.03
CA PRO A 232 -5.63 -3.28 -10.93
C PRO A 232 -6.19 -4.05 -12.12
N LYS A 233 -5.52 -4.03 -13.28
CA LYS A 233 -5.94 -4.80 -14.47
C LYS A 233 -5.68 -6.29 -14.30
N THR A 234 -4.57 -6.64 -13.66
CA THR A 234 -4.18 -8.04 -13.41
C THR A 234 -4.52 -8.52 -12.00
N GLN A 235 -4.94 -7.60 -11.12
CA GLN A 235 -5.19 -7.82 -9.69
C GLN A 235 -3.99 -8.45 -8.95
N GLN A 236 -2.79 -8.06 -9.37
CA GLN A 236 -1.53 -8.63 -8.87
C GLN A 236 -0.53 -7.51 -8.60
N PHE A 237 0.34 -7.74 -7.62
CA PHE A 237 1.49 -6.91 -7.35
C PHE A 237 2.62 -7.25 -8.31
N GLN A 238 3.19 -6.22 -8.95
CA GLN A 238 4.25 -6.32 -9.93
C GLN A 238 5.49 -5.61 -9.41
N ARG A 239 6.63 -6.31 -9.41
CA ARG A 239 7.90 -5.72 -8.97
C ARG A 239 8.30 -4.58 -9.92
N SER A 240 8.79 -3.47 -9.38
CA SER A 240 9.22 -2.30 -10.17
C SER A 240 10.73 -2.07 -10.07
N PRO A 241 11.55 -2.73 -10.92
CA PRO A 241 13.01 -2.55 -10.91
C PRO A 241 13.48 -1.12 -11.19
N GLN A 242 12.64 -0.27 -11.79
CA GLN A 242 13.00 1.13 -12.05
C GLN A 242 12.97 1.97 -10.77
N LEU A 243 11.98 1.75 -9.89
CA LEU A 243 11.92 2.41 -8.59
C LEU A 243 13.05 1.95 -7.66
N GLU A 244 13.45 0.67 -7.76
CA GLU A 244 14.54 0.09 -6.95
C GLU A 244 15.90 0.76 -7.20
N LYS A 245 16.08 1.45 -8.34
CA LYS A 245 17.29 2.21 -8.66
C LYS A 245 17.40 3.51 -7.84
N ILE A 246 16.27 4.04 -7.38
CA ILE A 246 16.20 5.30 -6.64
C ILE A 246 16.57 5.03 -5.19
N THR A 247 17.60 5.74 -4.70
CA THR A 247 17.96 5.69 -3.27
C THR A 247 17.01 6.57 -2.49
N GLY A 248 16.48 6.08 -1.36
CA GLY A 248 15.59 6.84 -0.50
C GLY A 248 14.24 6.15 -0.26
N PHE A 249 13.65 6.43 0.90
CA PHE A 249 12.26 6.05 1.15
C PHE A 249 11.34 7.11 0.54
N PRO A 250 10.25 6.75 -0.16
CA PRO A 250 9.36 7.71 -0.80
C PRO A 250 8.62 8.52 0.26
N ALA A 251 8.95 9.81 0.39
CA ALA A 251 8.13 10.76 1.11
C ALA A 251 7.03 11.28 0.18
N LEU A 252 5.84 10.70 0.29
CA LEU A 252 4.68 11.06 -0.52
C LEU A 252 4.12 12.42 -0.11
N GLN A 253 3.96 13.32 -1.08
CA GLN A 253 3.31 14.63 -0.95
C GLN A 253 2.01 14.60 -1.77
N GLY A 254 1.01 13.88 -1.26
CA GLY A 254 -0.19 13.57 -2.03
C GLY A 254 -1.01 14.79 -2.44
N GLU A 255 -0.96 15.90 -1.69
CA GLU A 255 -1.68 17.12 -2.11
C GLU A 255 -1.14 17.69 -3.43
N ASN A 256 0.16 17.50 -3.69
CA ASN A 256 0.84 17.94 -4.92
C ASN A 256 1.08 16.79 -5.92
N GLN A 257 0.74 15.55 -5.54
CA GLN A 257 1.11 14.32 -6.25
C GLN A 257 2.62 14.25 -6.54
N GLN A 258 3.43 14.60 -5.54
CA GLN A 258 4.89 14.57 -5.63
C GLN A 258 5.47 13.51 -4.70
N ILE A 259 6.66 13.03 -5.03
CA ILE A 259 7.42 12.10 -4.21
C ILE A 259 8.83 12.64 -4.05
N ASP A 260 9.24 12.83 -2.82
CA ASP A 260 10.63 13.15 -2.48
C ASP A 260 11.33 11.90 -1.95
N PHE A 261 12.35 11.42 -2.65
CA PHE A 261 13.20 10.32 -2.18
C PHE A 261 14.40 10.82 -1.36
N GLY A 262 14.55 12.13 -1.19
CA GLY A 262 15.70 12.77 -0.57
C GLY A 262 16.89 12.91 -1.54
N GLY A 263 17.89 13.67 -1.12
CA GLY A 263 19.06 13.96 -1.96
C GLY A 263 18.72 14.75 -3.23
N GLY A 264 17.69 15.61 -3.15
CA GLY A 264 17.21 16.41 -4.29
C GLY A 264 16.52 15.59 -5.38
N GLN A 265 16.02 14.39 -5.05
CA GLN A 265 15.31 13.49 -5.96
C GLN A 265 13.80 13.67 -5.81
N LEU A 266 13.30 14.81 -6.29
CA LEU A 266 11.87 15.12 -6.33
C LEU A 266 11.26 14.67 -7.65
N TYR A 267 10.11 14.00 -7.59
CA TYR A 267 9.36 13.53 -8.75
C TYR A 267 7.93 14.04 -8.70
N GLN A 268 7.42 14.45 -9.85
CA GLN A 268 6.01 14.69 -10.08
C GLN A 268 5.38 13.42 -10.65
N VAL A 269 4.29 12.97 -10.04
CA VAL A 269 3.51 11.86 -10.60
C VAL A 269 2.42 12.42 -11.51
N GLN A 270 2.31 11.86 -12.71
CA GLN A 270 1.28 12.20 -13.69
C GLN A 270 0.78 10.91 -14.33
N ASN A 271 -0.53 10.66 -14.26
CA ASN A 271 -1.15 9.44 -14.78
C ASN A 271 -0.48 8.15 -14.26
N GLY A 272 -0.06 8.13 -12.99
CA GLY A 272 0.64 7.01 -12.36
C GLY A 272 2.11 6.84 -12.78
N LEU A 273 2.67 7.77 -13.57
CA LEU A 273 4.07 7.76 -14.00
C LEU A 273 4.90 8.79 -13.23
N LEU A 274 6.09 8.41 -12.80
CA LEU A 274 7.03 9.29 -12.10
C LEU A 274 7.86 10.09 -13.12
N ASN A 275 7.84 11.41 -12.98
CA ASN A 275 8.61 12.34 -13.81
C ASN A 275 9.57 13.12 -12.90
N ARG A 276 10.88 13.00 -13.13
CA ARG A 276 11.86 13.71 -12.31
C ARG A 276 11.71 15.21 -12.50
N MET A 277 11.60 15.95 -11.41
CA MET A 277 11.54 17.40 -11.45
C MET A 277 12.95 17.99 -11.62
N PRO A 278 13.09 19.14 -12.30
CA PRO A 278 14.35 19.87 -12.31
C PRO A 278 14.76 20.19 -10.87
N GLN A 279 16.04 20.01 -10.56
CA GLN A 279 16.58 20.56 -9.32
C GLN A 279 16.57 22.08 -9.48
N GLY A 280 15.89 22.80 -8.58
CA GLY A 280 15.97 24.25 -8.56
C GLY A 280 17.43 24.66 -8.40
N GLU A 281 17.90 25.53 -9.30
CA GLU A 281 19.20 26.23 -9.17
C GLU A 281 19.21 27.15 -7.94
#